data_AF-A0A955VRD6-F1
#
_entry.id   AF-A0A955VRD6-F1
#
_cell.length_a   1.000
_cell.length_b   1.000
_cell.length_c   1.000
_cell.angle_alpha   90.00
_cell.angle_beta   90.00
_cell.angle_gamma   90.00
#
_symmetry.space_group_name_H-M   'P 1'
#
loop_
_entity.id
_entity.type
_entity.pdbx_description
1 polymer ?
#
loop_
_entity_poly.entity_id
_entity_poly.type
_entity_poly.pdbx_seq_one_letter_code
_entity_poly.pdbx_strand_id
1 'polypeptide(L)'
;PLFADGPNTFDGDPSTGSGADPLAFLLVKSMLLTGFDAPVEQVMYLDRHIKEAELLQAIARVNRTYAKGEVEKGFGIVVDYYGVARHLKEALAAYAAEDVEGALQSLKDEIPKLRDRHRRAVDVFTSRDIDDIANIEACVELLRDEKLRAEFHVKLKHFLTTLDLVLPRPEGLPFVNDAKTLAHIQAMARNRYRSSERLIGKEVGEKVRRLIDEHIISLGIDPKISPREITADDFDDHVD
;
A
#
# COMPACT_ATOMS: atom_id res chain seq x y z
N PRO A 1 3.95 -10.69 -24.66
CA PRO A 1 5.00 -9.65 -24.52
C PRO A 1 4.59 -8.63 -23.46
N LEU A 2 4.90 -8.94 -22.20
CA LEU A 2 4.96 -8.00 -21.05
C LEU A 2 5.93 -8.51 -19.96
N PHE A 3 6.71 -9.54 -20.29
CA PHE A 3 7.81 -10.06 -19.51
C PHE A 3 8.96 -10.27 -20.50
N ALA A 4 9.74 -9.23 -20.72
CA ALA A 4 11.02 -9.33 -21.43
C ALA A 4 11.98 -8.29 -20.84
N ASP A 5 13.05 -8.84 -20.27
CA ASP A 5 14.41 -8.31 -20.24
C ASP A 5 14.78 -7.18 -19.26
N GLY A 6 15.13 -7.62 -18.04
CA GLY A 6 16.26 -7.10 -17.26
C GLY A 6 17.08 -8.29 -16.76
N PRO A 7 18.41 -8.17 -16.50
CA PRO A 7 19.28 -9.31 -16.34
C PRO A 7 19.04 -9.97 -14.98
N ASN A 8 18.20 -11.00 -14.96
CA ASN A 8 18.20 -11.99 -13.87
C ASN A 8 19.41 -12.91 -14.07
N THR A 9 20.62 -12.39 -13.88
CA THR A 9 21.76 -13.22 -13.53
C THR A 9 21.55 -13.67 -12.08
N PHE A 10 20.88 -14.82 -11.92
CA PHE A 10 20.90 -15.60 -10.69
C PHE A 10 22.30 -16.21 -10.52
N ASP A 11 23.28 -15.37 -10.20
CA ASP A 11 24.55 -15.80 -9.63
C ASP A 11 24.54 -15.43 -8.14
N GLY A 12 23.77 -16.21 -7.38
CA GLY A 12 23.84 -16.21 -5.92
C GLY A 12 24.44 -17.53 -5.48
N ASP A 13 25.74 -17.52 -5.18
CA ASP A 13 26.38 -18.60 -4.43
C ASP A 13 25.58 -18.83 -3.13
N PRO A 14 25.06 -20.05 -2.88
CA PRO A 14 24.28 -20.37 -1.68
C PRO A 14 25.08 -20.22 -0.37
N SER A 15 26.38 -19.90 -0.44
CA SER A 15 27.24 -19.65 0.72
C SER A 15 27.13 -18.23 1.32
N THR A 16 26.43 -17.29 0.68
CA THR A 16 26.28 -15.92 1.20
C THR A 16 24.96 -15.73 1.94
N GLY A 17 25.03 -15.70 3.28
CA GLY A 17 23.90 -15.60 4.20
C GLY A 17 23.11 -14.28 4.16
N SER A 18 22.39 -14.01 3.08
CA SER A 18 21.24 -13.10 3.09
C SER A 18 19.99 -13.96 3.30
N GLY A 19 19.37 -13.84 4.49
CA GLY A 19 18.34 -14.76 4.99
C GLY A 19 16.95 -14.61 4.36
N ALA A 20 16.86 -14.73 3.03
CA ALA A 20 15.61 -14.85 2.31
C ALA A 20 15.51 -16.26 1.66
N ASP A 21 14.46 -17.00 2.01
CA ASP A 21 14.14 -18.28 1.35
C ASP A 21 13.76 -17.99 -0.12
N PRO A 22 14.37 -18.67 -1.10
CA PRO A 22 14.07 -18.45 -2.52
C PRO A 22 12.67 -18.93 -2.95
N LEU A 23 11.91 -19.60 -2.07
CA LEU A 23 10.59 -20.13 -2.38
C LEU A 23 9.56 -19.01 -2.61
N ALA A 24 9.13 -18.85 -3.88
CA ALA A 24 8.13 -17.85 -4.28
C ALA A 24 6.70 -18.40 -4.41
N PHE A 25 6.53 -19.63 -4.88
CA PHE A 25 5.23 -20.26 -5.08
C PHE A 25 5.23 -21.69 -4.56
N LEU A 26 4.12 -22.07 -3.91
CA LEU A 26 3.88 -23.43 -3.46
C LEU A 26 2.57 -23.94 -4.07
N LEU A 27 2.66 -24.91 -4.98
CA LEU A 27 1.49 -25.53 -5.59
C LEU A 27 1.05 -26.72 -4.75
N VAL A 28 -0.21 -26.69 -4.31
CA VAL A 28 -0.72 -27.61 -3.31
C VAL A 28 -2.06 -28.19 -3.77
N LYS A 29 -2.26 -29.50 -3.61
CA LYS A 29 -3.52 -30.18 -3.96
C LYS A 29 -4.48 -30.32 -2.77
N SER A 30 -3.99 -30.89 -1.66
CA SER A 30 -4.83 -31.20 -0.47
C SER A 30 -3.99 -31.37 0.81
N MET A 31 -2.73 -31.80 0.68
CA MET A 31 -1.78 -31.76 1.80
C MET A 31 -1.44 -30.31 2.13
N LEU A 32 -1.01 -29.98 3.35
CA LEU A 32 -0.68 -28.60 3.79
C LEU A 32 -1.86 -27.64 3.99
N LEU A 33 -3.13 -28.03 3.80
CA LEU A 33 -4.28 -27.24 4.30
C LEU A 33 -4.51 -27.43 5.81
N THR A 34 -3.88 -28.45 6.40
CA THR A 34 -3.76 -28.70 7.83
C THR A 34 -2.26 -28.79 8.20
N GLY A 35 -1.87 -28.25 9.36
CA GLY A 35 -0.49 -28.28 9.87
C GLY A 35 0.55 -27.30 9.28
N PHE A 36 0.41 -26.85 8.02
CA PHE A 36 1.30 -25.84 7.43
C PHE A 36 0.99 -24.42 7.94
N ASP A 37 2.02 -23.65 8.25
CA ASP A 37 1.90 -22.28 8.75
C ASP A 37 3.01 -21.41 8.17
N ALA A 38 2.63 -20.45 7.34
CA ALA A 38 3.54 -19.49 6.73
C ALA A 38 3.00 -18.08 6.98
N PRO A 39 3.36 -17.42 8.10
CA PRO A 39 2.90 -16.07 8.40
C PRO A 39 3.23 -15.03 7.31
N VAL A 40 4.28 -15.29 6.52
CA VAL A 40 4.69 -14.48 5.37
C VAL A 40 3.76 -14.62 4.15
N GLU A 41 2.91 -15.66 4.10
CA GLU A 41 2.01 -15.92 2.99
C GLU A 41 0.97 -14.80 2.83
N GLN A 42 1.16 -13.94 1.83
CA GLN A 42 0.27 -12.82 1.57
C GLN A 42 -0.90 -13.14 0.64
N VAL A 43 -0.73 -14.07 -0.30
CA VAL A 43 -1.71 -14.34 -1.36
C VAL A 43 -1.93 -15.83 -1.51
N MET A 44 -3.20 -16.27 -1.45
CA MET A 44 -3.61 -17.64 -1.75
C MET A 44 -4.52 -17.67 -2.96
N TYR A 45 -4.24 -18.57 -3.90
CA TYR A 45 -5.05 -18.80 -5.09
C TYR A 45 -5.87 -20.08 -4.93
N LEU A 46 -7.20 -19.97 -5.07
CA LEU A 46 -8.14 -21.08 -4.95
C LEU A 46 -8.67 -21.46 -6.33
N ASP A 47 -8.25 -22.63 -6.81
CA ASP A 47 -8.71 -23.22 -8.09
C ASP A 47 -9.45 -24.56 -7.89
N ARG A 48 -9.85 -24.86 -6.65
CA ARG A 48 -10.59 -26.07 -6.34
C ARG A 48 -11.79 -25.75 -5.46
N HIS A 49 -12.77 -26.64 -5.50
CA HIS A 49 -13.90 -26.59 -4.59
C HIS A 49 -13.45 -26.90 -3.14
N ILE A 50 -13.55 -25.91 -2.26
CA ILE A 50 -13.30 -26.01 -0.81
C ILE A 50 -14.56 -25.49 -0.11
N LYS A 51 -14.96 -26.07 1.03
CA LYS A 51 -16.19 -25.66 1.73
C LYS A 51 -16.00 -25.58 3.25
N GLU A 52 -16.88 -24.83 3.89
CA GLU A 52 -17.09 -24.82 5.34
C GLU A 52 -15.78 -24.61 6.13
N ALA A 53 -15.47 -25.51 7.06
CA ALA A 53 -14.32 -25.41 7.95
C ALA A 53 -12.98 -25.42 7.21
N GLU A 54 -12.86 -26.16 6.10
CA GLU A 54 -11.62 -26.21 5.30
C GLU A 54 -11.32 -24.85 4.67
N LEU A 55 -12.36 -24.14 4.23
CA LEU A 55 -12.24 -22.81 3.63
C LEU A 55 -11.83 -21.76 4.67
N LEU A 56 -12.48 -21.78 5.84
CA LEU A 56 -12.16 -20.86 6.93
C LEU A 56 -10.73 -21.07 7.47
N GLN A 57 -10.31 -22.33 7.60
CA GLN A 57 -8.95 -22.67 8.00
C GLN A 57 -7.92 -22.18 6.99
N ALA A 58 -8.18 -22.36 5.69
CA ALA A 58 -7.32 -21.87 4.63
C ALA A 58 -7.19 -20.35 4.67
N ILE A 59 -8.31 -19.62 4.80
CA ILE A 59 -8.31 -18.15 4.84
C ILE A 59 -7.64 -17.60 6.10
N ALA A 60 -7.89 -18.21 7.26
CA ALA A 60 -7.28 -17.80 8.52
C ALA A 60 -5.75 -17.90 8.51
N ARG A 61 -5.18 -18.82 7.71
CA ARG A 61 -3.72 -18.94 7.52
C ARG A 61 -3.15 -17.74 6.78
N VAL A 62 -3.78 -17.38 5.67
CA VAL A 62 -3.36 -16.23 4.85
C VAL A 62 -3.59 -14.92 5.59
N ASN A 63 -4.49 -14.85 6.57
CA ASN A 63 -4.74 -13.64 7.34
C ASN A 63 -3.82 -13.47 8.58
N ARG A 64 -2.77 -14.28 8.75
CA ARG A 64 -1.81 -14.09 9.85
C ARG A 64 -1.02 -12.81 9.67
N THR A 65 -0.97 -11.98 10.70
CA THR A 65 -0.12 -10.78 10.70
C THR A 65 1.34 -11.18 10.75
N TYR A 66 2.18 -10.48 10.00
CA TYR A 66 3.61 -10.72 9.99
C TYR A 66 4.34 -9.38 9.97
N ALA A 67 5.32 -9.23 10.86
CA ALA A 67 6.17 -8.06 10.93
C ALA A 67 7.62 -8.51 11.13
N LYS A 68 8.49 -8.22 10.15
CA LYS A 68 9.94 -8.46 10.25
C LYS A 68 10.69 -7.35 9.52
N GLY A 69 11.47 -6.57 10.28
CA GLY A 69 12.17 -5.41 9.74
C GLY A 69 11.17 -4.35 9.23
N GLU A 70 11.32 -3.95 7.96
CA GLU A 70 10.41 -3.00 7.29
C GLU A 70 9.17 -3.66 6.67
N VAL A 71 9.09 -4.99 6.66
CA VAL A 71 7.97 -5.72 6.04
C VAL A 71 6.87 -5.93 7.08
N GLU A 72 5.74 -5.24 6.88
CA GLU A 72 4.52 -5.37 7.67
C GLU A 72 3.38 -5.91 6.79
N LYS A 73 2.73 -6.98 7.25
CA LYS A 73 1.57 -7.60 6.60
C LYS A 73 0.36 -7.48 7.53
N GLY A 74 -0.55 -6.58 7.18
CA GLY A 74 -1.80 -6.35 7.93
C GLY A 74 -2.99 -7.20 7.48
N PHE A 75 -2.96 -7.76 6.28
CA PHE A 75 -4.08 -8.55 5.72
C PHE A 75 -3.60 -9.64 4.76
N GLY A 76 -4.48 -10.61 4.51
CA GLY A 76 -4.31 -11.66 3.49
C GLY A 76 -5.15 -11.40 2.24
N ILE A 77 -4.68 -11.82 1.07
CA ILE A 77 -5.42 -11.75 -0.19
C ILE A 77 -5.78 -13.16 -0.63
N VAL A 78 -7.06 -13.37 -0.93
CA VAL A 78 -7.55 -14.63 -1.49
C VAL A 78 -8.09 -14.39 -2.89
N VAL A 79 -7.53 -15.09 -3.86
CA VAL A 79 -7.93 -15.04 -5.26
C VAL A 79 -8.71 -16.29 -5.59
N ASP A 80 -10.01 -16.14 -5.81
CA ASP A 80 -10.93 -17.22 -6.06
C ASP A 80 -11.23 -17.36 -7.56
N TYR A 81 -10.74 -18.45 -8.17
CA TYR A 81 -11.02 -18.81 -9.57
C TYR A 81 -12.19 -19.80 -9.72
N TYR A 82 -12.54 -20.53 -8.66
CA TYR A 82 -13.59 -21.55 -8.69
C TYR A 82 -14.99 -20.98 -8.40
N GLY A 83 -15.08 -19.83 -7.72
CA GLY A 83 -16.34 -19.22 -7.28
C GLY A 83 -16.76 -19.62 -5.87
N VAL A 84 -15.80 -19.97 -5.01
CA VAL A 84 -16.00 -20.34 -3.60
C VAL A 84 -16.45 -19.18 -2.71
N ALA A 85 -16.32 -17.93 -3.15
CA ALA A 85 -16.68 -16.73 -2.39
C ALA A 85 -18.14 -16.68 -1.89
N ARG A 86 -19.07 -17.35 -2.58
CA ARG A 86 -20.46 -17.48 -2.11
C ARG A 86 -20.55 -18.39 -0.88
N HIS A 87 -19.87 -19.53 -0.94
CA HIS A 87 -19.78 -20.45 0.21
C HIS A 87 -19.01 -19.84 1.38
N LEU A 88 -18.10 -18.89 1.11
CA LEU A 88 -17.40 -18.17 2.16
C LEU A 88 -18.34 -17.25 2.96
N LYS A 89 -19.22 -16.50 2.27
CA LYS A 89 -20.25 -15.70 2.97
C LYS A 89 -21.19 -16.59 3.78
N GLU A 90 -21.58 -17.75 3.23
CA GLU A 90 -22.41 -18.73 3.94
C GLU A 90 -21.69 -19.33 5.15
N ALA A 91 -20.40 -19.69 5.02
CA ALA A 91 -19.59 -20.22 6.10
C ALA A 91 -19.35 -19.19 7.21
N LEU A 92 -19.19 -17.92 6.86
CA LEU A 92 -19.07 -16.83 7.81
C LEU A 92 -20.41 -16.41 8.42
N ALA A 93 -21.53 -16.60 7.73
CA ALA A 93 -22.87 -16.34 8.28
C ALA A 93 -23.23 -17.25 9.47
N ALA A 94 -22.47 -18.33 9.69
CA ALA A 94 -22.54 -19.14 10.91
C ALA A 94 -21.88 -18.47 12.14
N TYR A 95 -21.14 -17.38 11.94
CA TYR A 95 -20.50 -16.56 12.96
C TYR A 95 -21.29 -15.26 13.19
N ALA A 96 -21.04 -14.55 14.30
CA ALA A 96 -21.79 -13.34 14.63
C ALA A 96 -21.61 -12.28 13.52
N ALA A 97 -22.70 -11.58 13.17
CA ALA A 97 -22.67 -10.58 12.10
C ALA A 97 -21.59 -9.49 12.31
N GLU A 98 -21.30 -9.19 13.57
CA GLU A 98 -20.26 -8.25 14.03
C GLU A 98 -18.83 -8.74 13.70
N ASP A 99 -18.59 -10.06 13.67
CA ASP A 99 -17.28 -10.65 13.32
C ASP A 99 -17.04 -10.72 11.80
N VAL A 100 -18.12 -10.60 11.01
CA VAL A 100 -18.08 -10.71 9.55
C VAL A 100 -17.96 -9.34 8.89
N GLU A 101 -18.42 -8.28 9.56
CA GLU A 101 -18.38 -6.91 9.04
C GLU A 101 -16.94 -6.41 8.90
N GLY A 102 -16.49 -6.25 7.65
CA GLY A 102 -15.11 -5.85 7.32
C GLY A 102 -14.11 -7.00 7.20
N ALA A 103 -14.45 -8.23 7.61
CA ALA A 103 -13.58 -9.41 7.47
C ALA A 103 -13.36 -9.84 6.01
N LEU A 104 -14.33 -9.53 5.14
CA LEU A 104 -14.22 -9.74 3.69
C LEU A 104 -14.60 -8.51 2.92
N GLN A 105 -13.59 -7.84 2.38
CA GLN A 105 -13.77 -6.76 1.43
C GLN A 105 -13.46 -7.27 0.03
N SER A 106 -14.43 -7.16 -0.87
CA SER A 106 -14.19 -7.40 -2.28
C SER A 106 -13.35 -6.25 -2.82
N LEU A 107 -12.19 -6.56 -3.41
CA LEU A 107 -11.37 -5.54 -4.09
C LEU A 107 -12.13 -4.83 -5.22
N LYS A 108 -13.21 -5.42 -5.76
CA LYS A 108 -14.06 -4.72 -6.75
C LYS A 108 -14.81 -3.54 -6.13
N ASP A 109 -15.14 -3.62 -4.84
CA ASP A 109 -15.82 -2.56 -4.11
C ASP A 109 -14.85 -1.44 -3.67
N GLU A 110 -13.54 -1.72 -3.72
CA GLU A 110 -12.48 -0.75 -3.47
C GLU A 110 -12.20 0.14 -4.69
N ILE A 111 -12.54 -0.28 -5.91
CA ILE A 111 -12.35 0.55 -7.12
C ILE A 111 -13.21 1.83 -7.08
N PRO A 112 -14.52 1.79 -6.77
CA PRO A 112 -15.30 3.00 -6.57
C PRO A 112 -14.73 3.90 -5.46
N LYS A 113 -14.25 3.31 -4.36
CA LYS A 113 -13.63 4.05 -3.25
C LYS A 113 -12.32 4.71 -3.67
N LEU A 114 -11.50 4.04 -4.47
CA LEU A 114 -10.26 4.60 -5.05
C LEU A 114 -10.58 5.84 -5.89
N ARG A 115 -11.58 5.73 -6.76
CA ARG A 115 -12.02 6.85 -7.61
C ARG A 115 -12.55 8.04 -6.80
N ASP A 116 -13.35 7.76 -5.77
CA ASP A 116 -13.87 8.81 -4.87
C ASP A 116 -12.73 9.49 -4.09
N ARG A 117 -11.82 8.71 -3.50
CA ARG A 117 -10.69 9.23 -2.73
C ARG A 117 -9.71 10.02 -3.60
N HIS A 118 -9.43 9.54 -4.81
CA HIS A 118 -8.68 10.28 -5.83
C HIS A 118 -9.33 11.62 -6.14
N ARG A 119 -10.64 11.61 -6.47
CA ARG A 119 -11.39 12.84 -6.74
C ARG A 119 -11.31 13.81 -5.55
N ARG A 120 -11.52 13.35 -4.32
CA ARG A 120 -11.45 14.20 -3.13
C ARG A 120 -10.08 14.85 -2.94
N ALA A 121 -9.00 14.12 -3.22
CA ALA A 121 -7.64 14.64 -3.12
C ALA A 121 -7.38 15.73 -4.17
N VAL A 122 -7.85 15.51 -5.41
CA VAL A 122 -7.79 16.50 -6.50
C VAL A 122 -8.69 17.71 -6.22
N ASP A 123 -9.87 17.48 -5.63
CA ASP A 123 -10.89 18.49 -5.34
C ASP A 123 -10.41 19.60 -4.39
N VAL A 124 -9.38 19.34 -3.58
CA VAL A 124 -8.72 20.37 -2.78
C VAL A 124 -8.23 21.53 -3.66
N PHE A 125 -7.75 21.22 -4.87
CA PHE A 125 -7.21 22.16 -5.83
C PHE A 125 -8.29 22.66 -6.81
N THR A 126 -9.08 21.75 -7.40
CA THR A 126 -10.06 22.13 -8.45
C THR A 126 -11.20 22.99 -7.92
N SER A 127 -11.60 22.82 -6.66
CA SER A 127 -12.61 23.71 -6.03
C SER A 127 -12.11 25.14 -5.80
N ARG A 128 -10.84 25.42 -6.09
CA ARG A 128 -10.16 26.71 -5.86
C ARG A 128 -9.44 27.17 -7.14
N ASP A 129 -10.07 26.91 -8.29
CA ASP A 129 -9.65 27.37 -9.62
C ASP A 129 -8.31 26.79 -10.14
N ILE A 130 -7.86 25.65 -9.60
CA ILE A 130 -6.72 24.90 -10.13
C ILE A 130 -7.23 23.61 -10.78
N ASP A 131 -7.54 23.69 -12.07
CA ASP A 131 -8.11 22.58 -12.85
C ASP A 131 -7.10 21.47 -13.19
N ASP A 132 -5.81 21.79 -13.17
CA ASP A 132 -4.73 20.87 -13.52
C ASP A 132 -3.70 20.73 -12.39
N ILE A 133 -3.65 19.55 -11.79
CA ILE A 133 -2.69 19.20 -10.75
C ILE A 133 -1.24 19.14 -11.27
N ALA A 134 -1.02 19.15 -12.59
CA ALA A 134 0.31 19.30 -13.17
C ALA A 134 0.88 20.72 -12.95
N ASN A 135 0.05 21.71 -12.62
CA ASN A 135 0.51 23.03 -12.17
C ASN A 135 0.96 22.98 -10.70
N ILE A 136 2.10 22.32 -10.49
CA ILE A 136 2.64 22.03 -9.15
C ILE A 136 2.86 23.29 -8.33
N GLU A 137 3.38 24.38 -8.92
CA GLU A 137 3.64 25.63 -8.18
C GLU A 137 2.34 26.27 -7.68
N ALA A 138 1.28 26.30 -8.51
CA ALA A 138 -0.02 26.81 -8.09
C ALA A 138 -0.63 25.96 -6.97
N CYS A 139 -0.55 24.62 -7.10
CA CYS A 139 -0.97 23.70 -6.05
C CYS A 139 -0.21 23.95 -4.75
N VAL A 140 1.11 24.10 -4.82
CA VAL A 140 1.94 24.33 -3.63
C VAL A 140 1.64 25.67 -2.97
N GLU A 141 1.46 26.76 -3.75
CA GLU A 141 1.09 28.05 -3.16
C GLU A 141 -0.29 28.06 -2.50
N LEU A 142 -1.24 27.26 -3.00
CA LEU A 142 -2.53 27.06 -2.34
C LEU A 142 -2.38 26.42 -0.96
N LEU A 143 -1.41 25.51 -0.80
CA LEU A 143 -1.10 24.81 0.46
C LEU A 143 -0.28 25.67 1.44
N ARG A 144 -0.17 26.98 1.19
CA ARG A 144 0.27 27.96 2.19
C ARG A 144 -0.68 28.00 3.39
N ASP A 145 -1.98 27.84 3.14
CA ASP A 145 -2.99 27.74 4.20
C ASP A 145 -2.84 26.41 4.95
N GLU A 146 -2.64 26.49 6.26
CA GLU A 146 -2.41 25.32 7.12
C GLU A 146 -3.59 24.36 7.15
N LYS A 147 -4.84 24.86 7.12
CA LYS A 147 -6.03 24.02 7.12
C LYS A 147 -6.16 23.25 5.81
N LEU A 148 -5.92 23.92 4.69
CA LEU A 148 -5.95 23.28 3.37
C LEU A 148 -4.84 22.23 3.23
N ARG A 149 -3.66 22.53 3.77
CA ARG A 149 -2.54 21.59 3.78
C ARG A 149 -2.82 20.33 4.60
N ALA A 150 -3.38 20.49 5.80
CA ALA A 150 -3.80 19.35 6.63
C ALA A 150 -4.93 18.54 5.96
N GLU A 151 -5.91 19.22 5.37
CA GLU A 151 -7.01 18.59 4.62
C GLU A 151 -6.46 17.77 3.44
N PHE A 152 -5.54 18.35 2.67
CA PHE A 152 -4.87 17.68 1.56
C PHE A 152 -4.08 16.46 2.03
N HIS A 153 -3.29 16.59 3.10
CA HIS A 153 -2.51 15.49 3.66
C HIS A 153 -3.40 14.28 3.99
N VAL A 154 -4.51 14.50 4.69
CA VAL A 154 -5.45 13.44 5.08
C VAL A 154 -6.10 12.79 3.85
N LYS A 155 -6.56 13.60 2.88
CA LYS A 155 -7.18 13.09 1.65
C LYS A 155 -6.20 12.29 0.79
N LEU A 156 -4.97 12.79 0.63
CA LEU A 156 -3.91 12.11 -0.10
C LEU A 156 -3.55 10.78 0.57
N LYS A 157 -3.40 10.75 1.90
CA LYS A 157 -3.18 9.52 2.66
C LYS A 157 -4.23 8.45 2.34
N HIS A 158 -5.51 8.80 2.45
CA HIS A 158 -6.59 7.86 2.13
C HIS A 158 -6.54 7.35 0.69
N PHE A 159 -6.25 8.24 -0.27
CA PHE A 159 -6.09 7.85 -1.67
C PHE A 159 -4.94 6.84 -1.85
N LEU A 160 -3.75 7.13 -1.32
CA LEU A 160 -2.57 6.28 -1.47
C LEU A 160 -2.74 4.91 -0.79
N THR A 161 -3.33 4.85 0.41
CA THR A 161 -3.62 3.58 1.08
C THR A 161 -4.59 2.72 0.24
N THR A 162 -5.56 3.34 -0.42
CA THR A 162 -6.51 2.61 -1.29
C THR A 162 -5.85 2.15 -2.57
N LEU A 163 -4.96 2.97 -3.13
CA LEU A 163 -4.21 2.62 -4.33
C LEU A 163 -3.32 1.40 -4.07
N ASP A 164 -2.68 1.33 -2.89
CA ASP A 164 -1.87 0.18 -2.50
C ASP A 164 -2.68 -1.12 -2.42
N LEU A 165 -3.91 -1.05 -1.92
CA LEU A 165 -4.83 -2.17 -1.86
C LEU A 165 -5.25 -2.67 -3.25
N VAL A 166 -5.41 -1.75 -4.20
CA VAL A 166 -5.84 -2.08 -5.57
C VAL A 166 -4.68 -2.59 -6.43
N LEU A 167 -3.47 -2.06 -6.25
CA LEU A 167 -2.30 -2.50 -7.01
C LEU A 167 -1.91 -3.95 -6.65
N PRO A 168 -1.56 -4.80 -7.63
CA PRO A 168 -1.08 -4.45 -8.98
C PRO A 168 -2.15 -4.51 -10.10
N ARG A 169 -3.45 -4.43 -9.77
CA ARG A 169 -4.49 -4.60 -10.78
C ARG A 169 -4.48 -3.50 -11.86
N PRO A 170 -4.84 -3.83 -13.12
CA PRO A 170 -4.89 -2.85 -14.22
C PRO A 170 -5.76 -1.63 -13.92
N GLU A 171 -6.85 -1.79 -13.18
CA GLU A 171 -7.78 -0.72 -12.83
C GLU A 171 -7.16 0.34 -11.91
N GLY A 172 -6.09 0.01 -11.18
CA GLY A 172 -5.35 0.95 -10.34
C GLY A 172 -4.28 1.75 -11.10
N LEU A 173 -3.80 1.23 -12.24
CA LEU A 173 -2.71 1.83 -13.01
C LEU A 173 -2.97 3.28 -13.47
N PRO A 174 -4.19 3.66 -13.91
CA PRO A 174 -4.47 5.04 -14.32
C PRO A 174 -4.21 6.08 -13.22
N PHE A 175 -4.28 5.69 -11.94
CA PHE A 175 -4.13 6.59 -10.79
C PHE A 175 -2.67 6.77 -10.34
N VAL A 176 -1.74 6.00 -10.90
CA VAL A 176 -0.33 5.97 -10.48
C VAL A 176 0.37 7.29 -10.75
N ASN A 177 0.12 7.91 -11.91
CA ASN A 177 0.74 9.19 -12.26
C ASN A 177 0.23 10.31 -11.36
N ASP A 178 -1.07 10.36 -11.10
CA ASP A 178 -1.66 11.35 -10.19
C ASP A 178 -1.16 11.15 -8.76
N ALA A 179 -0.99 9.91 -8.30
CA ALA A 179 -0.37 9.61 -7.01
C ALA A 179 1.06 10.18 -6.90
N LYS A 180 1.87 10.02 -7.95
CA LYS A 180 3.22 10.61 -8.02
C LYS A 180 3.17 12.14 -7.96
N THR A 181 2.33 12.77 -8.78
CA THR A 181 2.18 14.23 -8.82
C THR A 181 1.70 14.80 -7.48
N LEU A 182 0.67 14.21 -6.88
CA LEU A 182 0.12 14.67 -5.60
C LEU A 182 1.12 14.46 -4.44
N ALA A 183 1.86 13.35 -4.44
CA ALA A 183 2.93 13.13 -3.47
C ALA A 183 4.08 14.14 -3.64
N HIS A 184 4.41 14.50 -4.88
CA HIS A 184 5.40 15.53 -5.16
C HIS A 184 4.94 16.92 -4.65
N ILE A 185 3.69 17.30 -4.92
CA ILE A 185 3.09 18.54 -4.38
C ILE A 185 3.20 18.57 -2.85
N GLN A 186 2.87 17.47 -2.18
CA GLN A 186 2.97 17.38 -0.72
C GLN A 186 4.41 17.56 -0.22
N ALA A 187 5.37 16.90 -0.87
CA ALA A 187 6.77 16.99 -0.50
C ALA A 187 7.30 18.43 -0.67
N MET A 188 6.94 19.10 -1.77
CA MET A 188 7.29 20.51 -2.01
C MET A 188 6.65 21.44 -0.99
N ALA A 189 5.35 21.29 -0.71
CA ALA A 189 4.65 22.12 0.26
C ALA A 189 5.24 21.97 1.67
N ARG A 190 5.60 20.75 2.09
CA ARG A 190 6.26 20.54 3.37
C ARG A 190 7.61 21.24 3.43
N ASN A 191 8.44 21.09 2.40
CA ASN A 191 9.76 21.71 2.36
C ASN A 191 9.67 23.25 2.38
N ARG A 192 8.70 23.82 1.66
CA ARG A 192 8.50 25.28 1.56
C ARG A 192 7.98 25.89 2.86
N TYR A 193 7.01 25.26 3.49
CA TYR A 193 6.32 25.83 4.65
C TYR A 193 6.73 25.21 5.99
N ARG A 194 7.76 24.35 6.01
CA ARG A 194 8.26 23.63 7.19
C ARG A 194 7.12 22.98 7.99
N SER A 195 6.19 22.34 7.28
CA SER A 195 5.04 21.70 7.90
C SER A 195 5.49 20.58 8.85
N SER A 196 4.86 20.49 10.01
CA SER A 196 5.07 19.41 11.01
C SER A 196 4.46 18.07 10.57
N GLU A 197 3.67 18.07 9.49
CA GLU A 197 3.09 16.86 8.92
C GLU A 197 4.19 15.92 8.42
N ARG A 198 4.16 14.68 8.90
CA ARG A 198 5.08 13.64 8.44
C ARG A 198 4.85 13.37 6.95
N LEU A 199 5.93 13.04 6.22
CA LEU A 199 5.77 12.39 4.91
C LEU A 199 4.89 11.17 5.11
N ILE A 200 4.02 10.90 4.14
CA ILE A 200 3.20 9.69 4.12
C ILE A 200 4.16 8.49 4.12
N GLY A 201 4.41 7.97 5.32
CA GLY A 201 5.43 6.96 5.59
C GLY A 201 4.83 5.57 5.66
N LYS A 202 5.06 4.85 6.77
CA LYS A 202 4.57 3.48 7.03
C LYS A 202 3.05 3.27 6.87
N GLU A 203 2.27 4.34 6.86
CA GLU A 203 0.82 4.28 6.73
C GLU A 203 0.34 3.93 5.32
N VAL A 204 1.24 4.06 4.33
CA VAL A 204 1.03 3.59 2.96
C VAL A 204 1.87 2.35 2.73
N GLY A 205 1.27 1.36 2.06
CA GLY A 205 1.93 0.09 1.81
C GLY A 205 3.19 0.24 0.94
N GLU A 206 4.08 -0.74 1.10
CA GLU A 206 5.42 -0.78 0.52
C GLU A 206 5.46 -0.53 -0.99
N LYS A 207 4.46 -1.01 -1.74
CA LYS A 207 4.44 -0.90 -3.22
C LYS A 207 4.31 0.56 -3.65
N VAL A 208 3.31 1.26 -3.09
CA VAL A 208 3.05 2.67 -3.40
C VAL A 208 4.13 3.56 -2.80
N ARG A 209 4.59 3.25 -1.57
CA ARG A 209 5.69 3.96 -0.92
C ARG A 209 6.95 3.97 -1.80
N ARG A 210 7.41 2.79 -2.24
CA ARG A 210 8.58 2.66 -3.13
C ARG A 210 8.40 3.46 -4.43
N LEU A 211 7.21 3.40 -5.02
CA LEU A 211 6.89 4.12 -6.26
C LEU A 211 6.96 5.64 -6.09
N ILE A 212 6.52 6.15 -4.95
CA ILE A 212 6.59 7.57 -4.59
C ILE A 212 8.03 7.97 -4.28
N ASP A 213 8.73 7.18 -3.45
CA ASP A 213 10.12 7.44 -3.06
C ASP A 213 11.03 7.54 -4.29
N GLU A 214 10.92 6.58 -5.23
CA GLU A 214 11.67 6.58 -6.49
C GLU A 214 11.39 7.86 -7.31
N HIS A 215 10.13 8.27 -7.39
CA HIS A 215 9.74 9.48 -8.10
C HIS A 215 10.30 10.75 -7.45
N ILE A 216 10.16 10.90 -6.14
CA ILE A 216 10.65 12.05 -5.38
C ILE A 216 12.18 12.16 -5.48
N ILE A 217 12.90 11.05 -5.35
CA ILE A 217 14.36 10.99 -5.51
C ILE A 217 14.78 11.42 -6.92
N SER A 218 14.08 10.94 -7.97
CA SER A 218 14.36 11.35 -9.36
C SER A 218 14.18 12.84 -9.62
N LEU A 219 13.35 13.51 -8.82
CA LEU A 219 13.13 14.96 -8.87
C LEU A 219 14.13 15.75 -8.01
N GLY A 220 15.11 15.07 -7.40
CA GLY A 220 16.17 15.68 -6.60
C GLY A 220 15.74 16.11 -5.20
N ILE A 221 14.58 15.64 -4.72
CA ILE A 221 14.11 15.90 -3.36
C ILE A 221 14.57 14.74 -2.48
N ASP A 222 15.37 15.01 -1.45
CA ASP A 222 15.76 13.97 -0.49
C ASP A 222 14.60 13.73 0.51
N PRO A 223 13.97 12.55 0.53
CA PRO A 223 12.91 12.25 1.48
C PRO A 223 13.43 12.11 2.93
N LYS A 224 14.75 12.00 3.18
CA LYS A 224 15.36 11.68 4.49
C LYS A 224 15.37 12.78 5.55
N ILE A 225 14.64 13.87 5.42
CA ILE A 225 14.65 14.92 6.45
C ILE A 225 13.36 14.86 7.28
N SER A 226 13.42 14.16 8.41
CA SER A 226 12.53 14.42 9.55
C SER A 226 12.80 15.85 10.04
N PRO A 227 11.79 16.72 10.25
CA PRO A 227 12.01 17.99 10.92
C PRO A 227 12.57 17.70 12.32
N ARG A 228 13.86 17.96 12.53
CA ARG A 228 14.44 18.05 13.87
C ARG A 228 14.03 19.41 14.41
N GLU A 229 13.33 19.42 15.54
CA GLU A 229 13.06 20.65 16.27
C GLU A 229 14.41 21.24 16.71
N ILE A 230 14.62 22.54 16.47
CA ILE A 230 15.84 23.29 16.84
C ILE A 230 15.99 23.38 18.38
N THR A 231 15.05 22.81 19.13
CA THR A 231 14.99 22.76 20.59
C THR A 231 15.12 21.34 21.17
N ALA A 232 15.43 20.32 20.36
CA ALA A 232 15.83 19.04 20.91
C ALA A 232 17.25 19.17 21.50
N ASP A 233 17.43 18.75 22.75
CA ASP A 233 18.67 18.82 23.56
C ASP A 233 19.87 18.02 22.98
N ASP A 234 19.83 17.63 21.69
CA ASP A 234 20.79 16.75 21.04
C ASP A 234 21.56 17.47 19.91
N PHE A 235 21.77 18.79 20.03
CA PHE A 235 22.37 19.62 18.97
C PHE A 235 23.89 19.44 18.82
N ASP A 236 24.58 18.78 19.75
CA ASP A 236 26.05 18.69 19.75
C ASP A 236 26.63 17.37 19.23
N ASP A 237 25.82 16.36 18.89
CA ASP A 237 26.40 15.04 18.64
C ASP A 237 26.91 14.79 17.20
N HIS A 238 26.78 15.72 16.26
CA HIS A 238 27.28 15.51 14.89
C HIS A 238 27.93 16.78 14.30
N VAL A 239 28.98 17.27 14.97
CA VAL A 239 30.04 18.06 14.32
C VAL A 239 31.35 17.30 14.46
N ASP A 240 31.73 16.59 13.40
CA ASP A 240 33.12 16.38 12.99
C ASP A 240 33.16 16.41 11.44
#